data_AF-A0A534HZL8-F1
#
_entry.id   AF-A0A534HZL8-F1
#
_cell.length_a   1.000
_cell.length_b   1.000
_cell.length_c   1.000
_cell.angle_alpha   90.00
_cell.angle_beta   90.00
_cell.angle_gamma   90.00
#
_symmetry.space_group_name_H-M   'P 1'
#
loop_
_entity.id
_entity.type
_entity.pdbx_description
1 polymer ?
#
loop_
_entity_poly.entity_id
_entity_poly.type
_entity_poly.pdbx_seq_one_letter_code
_entity_poly.pdbx_strand_id
1 'polypeptide(L)' 'MMVGCGYCVKTIRNGRYLYFWHYEDRNGGRDQVEEYVGPARDLRAREEVARRVAAYADRARTEMTRFVRIAQAELAGGQ' A
#
# COMPACT_ATOMS: atom_id res chain seq x y z
N MET A 1 5.75 4.04 11.79
CA MET A 1 5.15 4.11 10.45
C MET A 1 5.81 3.06 9.57
N MET A 2 5.04 2.19 8.90
CA MET A 2 5.52 1.41 7.75
C MET A 2 4.72 1.84 6.53
N VAL A 3 5.41 2.28 5.49
CA VAL A 3 4.80 2.75 4.24
C VAL A 3 5.31 1.86 3.13
N GLY A 4 4.39 1.32 2.37
CA GLY A 4 4.72 0.46 1.25
C GLY A 4 3.47 -0.15 0.65
N CYS A 5 3.45 -0.19 -0.67
CA CYS A 5 2.52 -0.99 -1.44
C CYS A 5 3.24 -1.55 -2.65
N GLY A 6 2.59 -2.51 -3.29
CA GLY A 6 3.03 -3.06 -4.55
C GLY A 6 2.02 -4.04 -5.11
N TYR A 7 2.42 -4.73 -6.16
CA TYR A 7 1.62 -5.81 -6.72
C TYR A 7 2.53 -6.97 -7.06
N CYS A 8 1.94 -8.17 -7.12
CA CYS A 8 2.63 -9.35 -7.60
C CYS A 8 1.71 -10.15 -8.52
N VAL A 9 2.33 -10.97 -9.38
CA VAL A 9 1.60 -11.94 -10.20
C VAL A 9 1.89 -13.32 -9.66
N LYS A 10 0.86 -14.00 -9.17
CA LYS A 10 0.96 -15.39 -8.70
C LYS A 10 0.47 -16.33 -9.78
N THR A 11 1.21 -17.42 -9.98
CA THR A 11 0.80 -18.52 -10.86
C THR A 11 0.21 -19.61 -9.98
N ILE A 12 -1.07 -19.92 -10.19
CA ILE A 12 -1.79 -20.96 -9.44
C ILE A 12 -2.41 -21.91 -10.46
N ARG A 13 -1.99 -23.18 -10.44
CA ARG A 13 -2.28 -24.16 -11.50
C ARG A 13 -1.87 -23.59 -12.86
N ASN A 14 -2.83 -23.36 -13.76
CA ASN A 14 -2.60 -22.82 -15.10
C ASN A 14 -3.02 -21.35 -15.24
N GLY A 15 -3.38 -20.69 -14.13
CA GLY A 15 -3.81 -19.29 -14.12
C GLY A 15 -2.75 -18.36 -13.57
N ARG A 16 -2.67 -17.15 -14.12
CA ARG A 16 -1.88 -16.04 -13.60
C ARG A 16 -2.81 -14.97 -13.04
N TYR A 17 -2.54 -14.54 -11.81
CA TYR A 17 -3.45 -13.72 -11.03
C TYR A 17 -2.70 -12.54 -10.43
N LEU A 18 -3.29 -11.36 -10.53
CA LEU A 18 -2.79 -10.14 -9.94
C LEU A 18 -3.25 -10.06 -8.49
N TYR A 19 -2.28 -9.75 -7.63
CA TYR A 19 -2.50 -9.40 -6.25
C TYR A 19 -1.93 -8.01 -6.00
N PHE A 20 -2.64 -7.23 -5.19
CA PHE A 20 -2.17 -5.95 -4.67
C PHE A 20 -1.84 -6.15 -3.20
N TRP A 21 -0.72 -5.60 -2.72
CA TRP A 21 -0.38 -5.61 -1.31
C TRP A 21 -0.08 -4.22 -0.80
N HIS A 22 -0.40 -3.97 0.46
CA HIS A 22 -0.10 -2.73 1.16
C HIS A 22 -0.01 -2.94 2.67
N TYR A 23 0.70 -2.03 3.34
CA TYR A 23 0.63 -1.95 4.79
C TYR A 23 -0.62 -1.19 5.25
N GLU A 24 -1.37 -1.77 6.18
CA GLU A 24 -2.43 -1.08 6.95
C GLU A 24 -1.97 -0.82 8.38
N ASP A 25 -2.44 0.30 8.95
CA ASP A 25 -2.31 0.57 10.38
C ASP A 25 -3.60 0.08 11.06
N ARG A 26 -3.50 -1.00 11.86
CA ARG A 26 -4.64 -1.55 12.60
C ARG A 26 -4.33 -1.54 14.08
N ASN A 27 -4.75 -0.49 14.77
CA ASN A 27 -4.93 -0.46 16.23
C ASN A 27 -3.78 -1.11 17.05
N GLY A 28 -2.53 -0.80 16.69
CA GLY A 28 -1.31 -1.29 17.36
C GLY A 28 -0.64 -2.50 16.69
N GLY A 29 -1.33 -3.19 15.77
CA GLY A 29 -0.78 -4.20 14.87
C GLY A 29 -0.45 -3.63 13.48
N ARG A 30 0.59 -4.18 12.84
CA ARG A 30 1.06 -3.79 11.51
C ARG A 30 0.97 -5.00 10.60
N ASP A 31 -0.06 -5.05 9.77
CA ASP A 31 -0.29 -6.16 8.86
C ASP A 31 -0.01 -5.73 7.41
N GLN A 32 0.79 -6.54 6.71
CA GLN A 32 0.84 -6.50 5.25
C GLN A 32 -0.40 -7.22 4.75
N VAL A 33 -1.32 -6.45 4.16
CA VAL A 33 -2.52 -6.99 3.53
C VAL A 33 -2.19 -7.31 2.08
N GLU A 34 -2.56 -8.49 1.62
CA GLU A 34 -2.45 -8.89 0.22
C GLU A 34 -3.83 -9.32 -0.29
N GLU A 35 -4.30 -8.69 -1.36
CA GLU A 35 -5.64 -8.88 -1.90
C GLU A 35 -5.57 -9.37 -3.35
N TYR A 36 -6.38 -10.38 -3.65
CA TYR A 36 -6.60 -10.80 -5.03
C TYR A 36 -7.40 -9.72 -5.79
N VAL A 37 -6.90 -9.32 -6.95
CA VAL A 37 -7.55 -8.31 -7.79
C VAL A 37 -8.24 -8.94 -9.00
N GLY A 38 -7.58 -9.87 -9.68
CA GLY A 38 -8.15 -10.49 -10.89
C GLY A 38 -7.15 -11.28 -11.71
N PRO A 39 -7.59 -11.90 -12.82
CA PRO A 39 -6.68 -12.58 -13.76
C PRO A 39 -5.72 -11.57 -14.40
N ALA A 40 -4.45 -11.94 -14.54
CA ALA A 40 -3.42 -11.05 -15.10
C ALA A 40 -3.64 -10.69 -16.59
N ARG A 41 -4.53 -11.42 -17.29
CA ARG A 41 -4.93 -11.14 -18.67
C ARG A 41 -6.10 -10.17 -18.79
N ASP A 42 -6.81 -9.90 -17.70
CA ASP A 42 -7.94 -9.00 -17.68
C ASP A 42 -7.45 -7.54 -17.61
N LEU A 43 -7.86 -6.72 -18.57
CA LEU A 43 -7.49 -5.31 -18.64
C LEU A 43 -8.03 -4.54 -17.42
N ARG A 44 -9.27 -4.83 -16.99
CA ARG A 44 -9.88 -4.16 -15.84
C ARG A 44 -9.11 -4.45 -14.55
N ALA A 45 -8.62 -5.69 -14.39
CA ALA A 45 -7.80 -6.07 -13.24
C ALA A 45 -6.46 -5.31 -13.22
N ARG A 46 -5.83 -5.11 -14.38
CA ARG A 46 -4.58 -4.31 -14.49
C ARG A 46 -4.81 -2.84 -14.16
N GLU A 47 -5.88 -2.26 -14.71
CA GLU A 47 -6.27 -0.87 -14.43
C GLU A 47 -6.58 -0.67 -12.96
N GLU A 48 -7.25 -1.64 -12.33
CA GLU A 48 -7.56 -1.61 -10.90
C GLU A 48 -6.29 -1.67 -10.03
N VAL A 49 -5.33 -2.56 -10.35
CA VAL A 49 -4.03 -2.58 -9.66
C VAL A 49 -3.32 -1.23 -9.77
N ALA A 50 -3.26 -0.65 -10.97
CA ALA A 50 -2.62 0.65 -11.19
C ALA A 50 -3.30 1.76 -10.37
N ARG A 51 -4.64 1.76 -10.34
CA ARG A 51 -5.43 2.70 -9.53
C ARG A 51 -5.15 2.56 -8.04
N ARG A 52 -5.08 1.33 -7.51
CA ARG A 52 -4.79 1.07 -6.10
C ARG A 52 -3.39 1.52 -5.69
N VAL A 53 -2.39 1.28 -6.54
CA VAL A 53 -1.01 1.77 -6.33
C VAL A 53 -0.99 3.29 -6.24
N ALA A 54 -1.63 3.99 -7.19
CA ALA A 54 -1.70 5.45 -7.19
C ALA A 54 -2.41 5.99 -5.94
N ALA A 55 -3.59 5.44 -5.61
CA ALA A 55 -4.36 5.84 -4.44
C ALA A 55 -3.59 5.63 -3.12
N TYR A 56 -2.87 4.51 -3.00
CA TYR A 56 -2.01 4.28 -1.84
C TYR A 56 -0.89 5.32 -1.75
N ALA A 57 -0.20 5.59 -2.87
CA ALA A 57 0.91 6.54 -2.90
C ALA A 57 0.48 7.96 -2.48
N ASP A 58 -0.69 8.42 -2.92
CA ASP A 58 -1.23 9.74 -2.55
C ASP A 58 -1.56 9.82 -1.06
N ARG A 59 -2.21 8.79 -0.52
CA ARG A 59 -2.47 8.70 0.92
C ARG A 59 -1.16 8.65 1.72
N ALA A 60 -0.22 7.81 1.31
CA ALA A 60 1.07 7.65 1.96
C ALA A 60 1.89 8.95 1.97
N ARG A 61 1.84 9.74 0.89
CA ARG A 61 2.46 11.07 0.83
C ARG A 61 1.90 12.01 1.90
N THR A 62 0.58 12.00 2.09
CA THR A 62 -0.11 12.84 3.08
C THR A 62 0.30 12.43 4.49
N GLU A 63 0.25 11.13 4.80
CA GLU A 63 0.66 10.59 6.10
C GLU A 63 2.15 10.84 6.38
N MET A 64 3.02 10.71 5.38
CA MET A 64 4.45 11.00 5.54
C MET A 64 4.69 12.48 5.83
N THR A 65 3.97 13.37 5.14
CA THR A 65 4.05 14.81 5.39
C THR A 65 3.61 15.14 6.82
N ARG A 66 2.55 14.50 7.30
CA ARG A 66 2.08 14.63 8.69
C ARG A 66 3.12 14.11 9.68
N PHE A 67 3.67 12.93 9.43
CA PHE A 67 4.70 12.32 10.27
C PHE A 67 5.93 13.22 10.41
N VAL A 68 6.44 13.78 9.32
CA VAL A 68 7.58 14.71 9.34
C VAL A 68 7.28 15.94 10.20
N ARG A 69 6.09 16.54 10.07
CA ARG A 69 5.71 17.71 10.89
C ARG A 69 5.67 17.38 12.38
N ILE A 70 5.08 16.24 12.75
CA ILE A 70 5.01 15.79 14.15
C ILE A 70 6.42 15.55 14.68
N ALA A 71 7.24 14.78 13.95
CA ALA A 71 8.61 14.49 14.36
C ALA A 71 9.45 15.76 14.53
N GLN A 72 9.32 16.75 13.64
CA GLN A 72 9.99 18.04 13.78
C GLN A 72 9.54 18.79 15.04
N ALA A 73 8.23 18.83 15.32
CA ALA A 73 7.70 19.49 16.51
C ALA A 73 8.14 18.80 17.81
N GLU A 74 8.13 17.46 17.84
CA GLU A 74 8.59 16.67 18.99
C GLU A 74 10.09 16.88 19.26
N LEU A 75 10.92 16.86 18.20
CA LEU A 75 12.37 17.05 18.32
C LEU A 75 12.76 18.50 18.64
N ALA A 76 12.00 19.50 18.16
CA ALA A 76 12.21 20.91 18.49
C ALA A 76 11.66 21.30 19.88
N GLY A 77 10.63 20.60 20.36
CA GLY A 77 10.01 20.77 21.66
C GLY A 77 10.69 20.02 22.80
N GLY A 78 11.84 19.39 22.54
CA GLY A 78 12.66 18.75 23.57
C GLY A 78 13.29 19.77 24.53
N GLN A 79 12.53 20.13 25.57
CA GLN A 79 13.00 20.57 26.89
C GLN A 79 12.54 19.55 27.94
#